data_AF-A0A9D3UDC3-F1
#
_entry.id   AF-A0A9D3UDC3-F1
#
_cell.length_a   1.000
_cell.length_b   1.000
_cell.length_c   1.000
_cell.angle_alpha   90.00
_cell.angle_beta   90.00
_cell.angle_gamma   90.00
#
_symmetry.space_group_name_H-M   'P 1'
#
loop_
_entity.id
_entity.type
_entity.pdbx_description
1 polymer ?
#
loop_
_entity_poly.entity_id
_entity_poly.type
_entity_poly.pdbx_seq_one_letter_code
_entity_poly.pdbx_strand_id
1 'polypeptide(L)'
;MDAARVLDKKALSDFVTVLWNIWNSRNNKVFRNEEEEARVTWERAAVLSHEFRIFNLLETPMLPKPTVVKVWKKPGHGSVKINIDAATSERKMSFGIVARDHDGFVLGGRAGVLEKKVQAEWAELYTLEECMKFAQTKRWPKLEIETDCVSLVNRINGKSVDFSTIGFRIKEIFNLVQWDCIVSFFGPHVVVIRLRMAFVNGLWLIIVIRILIWITRWKSMILS
;
A
#
# COMPACT_ATOMS: atom_id res chain seq x y z
N MET A 1 -5.08 16.51 -15.94
CA MET A 1 -6.53 16.53 -15.68
C MET A 1 -6.93 15.14 -15.25
N ASP A 2 -7.50 15.02 -14.04
CA ASP A 2 -7.68 13.74 -13.34
C ASP A 2 -8.89 12.96 -13.84
N ALA A 3 -8.68 11.79 -14.44
CA ALA A 3 -9.77 10.91 -14.85
C ALA A 3 -10.71 10.55 -13.68
N ALA A 4 -10.19 10.37 -12.46
CA ALA A 4 -11.02 10.09 -11.28
C ALA A 4 -11.88 11.27 -10.80
N ARG A 5 -11.63 12.51 -11.25
CA ARG A 5 -12.52 13.66 -11.00
C ARG A 5 -13.68 13.72 -11.99
N VAL A 6 -13.52 13.08 -13.15
CA VAL A 6 -14.51 13.07 -14.24
C VAL A 6 -15.41 11.83 -14.16
N LEU A 7 -14.89 10.72 -13.66
CA LEU A 7 -15.63 9.45 -13.58
C LEU A 7 -16.62 9.47 -12.42
N ASP A 8 -17.88 9.13 -12.73
CA ASP A 8 -18.88 8.87 -11.71
C ASP A 8 -18.54 7.59 -10.89
N LYS A 9 -19.28 7.38 -9.79
CA LYS A 9 -19.05 6.23 -8.89
C LYS A 9 -19.16 4.88 -9.61
N LYS A 10 -20.01 4.78 -10.62
CA LYS A 10 -20.22 3.54 -11.37
C LYS A 10 -19.01 3.26 -12.26
N ALA A 11 -18.58 4.27 -13.02
CA ALA A 11 -17.43 4.15 -13.91
C ALA A 11 -16.15 3.84 -13.12
N LEU A 12 -15.98 4.42 -11.93
CA LEU A 12 -14.87 4.07 -11.03
C LEU A 12 -14.97 2.62 -10.51
N SER A 13 -16.16 2.14 -10.15
CA SER A 13 -16.39 0.77 -9.70
C SER A 13 -16.09 -0.26 -10.78
N ASP A 14 -16.61 -0.03 -11.99
CA ASP A 14 -16.36 -0.88 -13.15
C ASP A 14 -14.86 -0.93 -13.46
N PHE A 15 -14.20 0.23 -13.45
CA PHE A 15 -12.76 0.33 -13.70
C PHE A 15 -11.92 -0.44 -12.67
N VAL A 16 -12.19 -0.27 -11.38
CA VAL A 16 -11.46 -0.99 -10.31
C VAL A 16 -11.70 -2.49 -10.38
N THR A 17 -12.92 -2.93 -10.68
CA THR A 17 -13.26 -4.36 -10.78
C THR A 17 -12.55 -5.04 -11.94
N VAL A 18 -12.44 -4.37 -13.09
CA VAL A 18 -11.67 -4.88 -14.24
C VAL A 18 -10.19 -5.01 -13.89
N LEU A 19 -9.59 -3.97 -13.28
CA LEU A 19 -8.20 -4.02 -12.84
C LEU A 19 -7.92 -5.16 -11.87
N TRP A 20 -8.83 -5.40 -10.93
CA TRP A 20 -8.76 -6.50 -9.97
C TRP A 20 -8.73 -7.88 -10.65
N ASN A 21 -9.60 -8.11 -11.62
CA ASN A 21 -9.68 -9.40 -12.31
C ASN A 21 -8.47 -9.66 -13.22
N ILE A 22 -8.02 -8.65 -13.95
CA ILE A 22 -6.78 -8.72 -14.74
C ILE A 22 -5.60 -9.11 -13.84
N TRP A 23 -5.54 -8.54 -12.64
CA TRP A 23 -4.52 -8.93 -11.68
C TRP A 23 -4.66 -10.38 -11.23
N ASN A 24 -5.84 -10.82 -10.79
CA ASN A 24 -6.05 -12.17 -10.31
C ASN A 24 -5.61 -13.21 -11.35
N SER A 25 -5.99 -13.02 -12.61
CA SER A 25 -5.56 -13.86 -13.73
C SER A 25 -4.03 -13.89 -13.86
N ARG A 26 -3.37 -12.73 -13.84
CA ARG A 26 -1.90 -12.64 -13.87
C ARG A 26 -1.22 -13.32 -12.67
N ASN A 27 -1.80 -13.20 -11.49
CA ASN A 27 -1.27 -13.80 -10.29
C ASN A 27 -1.42 -15.33 -10.30
N ASN A 28 -2.56 -15.85 -10.75
CA ASN A 28 -2.74 -17.28 -10.94
C ASN A 28 -1.70 -17.84 -11.93
N LYS A 29 -1.40 -17.10 -13.00
CA LYS A 29 -0.32 -17.50 -13.92
C LYS A 29 1.04 -17.54 -13.25
N VAL A 30 1.39 -16.49 -12.49
CA VAL A 30 2.72 -16.38 -11.87
C VAL A 30 2.92 -17.36 -10.72
N PHE A 31 1.90 -17.58 -9.88
CA PHE A 31 2.03 -18.35 -8.64
C PHE A 31 1.51 -19.79 -8.74
N ARG A 32 0.59 -20.07 -9.66
CA ARG A 32 -0.05 -21.39 -9.83
C ARG A 32 0.18 -21.99 -11.22
N ASN A 33 0.82 -21.24 -12.13
CA ASN A 33 0.96 -21.58 -13.55
C ASN A 33 -0.40 -21.83 -14.25
N GLU A 34 -1.48 -21.30 -13.68
CA GLU A 34 -2.84 -21.39 -14.20
C GLU A 34 -3.11 -20.19 -15.10
N GLU A 35 -3.50 -20.44 -16.34
CA GLU A 35 -3.88 -19.39 -17.28
C GLU A 35 -5.38 -19.47 -17.54
N GLU A 36 -6.07 -18.35 -17.31
CA GLU A 36 -7.49 -18.24 -17.62
C GLU A 36 -7.66 -17.38 -18.88
N GLU A 37 -8.64 -17.75 -19.70
CA GLU A 37 -9.00 -16.93 -20.86
C GLU A 37 -9.42 -15.51 -20.43
N ALA A 38 -9.00 -14.52 -21.22
CA ALA A 38 -9.36 -13.12 -20.99
C ALA A 38 -10.88 -12.91 -20.93
N ARG A 39 -11.65 -13.71 -21.69
CA ARG A 39 -13.11 -13.69 -21.67
C ARG A 39 -13.69 -14.07 -20.30
N VAL A 40 -13.17 -15.13 -19.68
CA VAL A 40 -13.59 -15.57 -18.34
C VAL A 40 -13.25 -14.50 -17.29
N THR A 41 -12.07 -13.87 -17.43
CA THR A 41 -11.65 -12.76 -16.57
C THR A 41 -12.58 -11.55 -16.70
N TRP A 42 -13.02 -11.23 -17.93
CA TRP A 42 -13.95 -10.15 -18.22
C TRP A 42 -15.36 -10.42 -17.69
N GLU A 43 -15.90 -11.63 -17.92
CA GLU A 43 -17.23 -12.03 -17.48
C GLU A 43 -17.32 -12.00 -15.94
N ARG A 44 -16.30 -12.50 -15.24
CA ARG A 44 -16.20 -12.38 -13.77
C ARG A 44 -16.14 -10.93 -13.30
N ALA A 45 -15.40 -10.06 -14.00
CA ALA A 45 -15.35 -8.64 -13.66
C ALA A 45 -16.71 -7.96 -13.80
N ALA A 46 -17.47 -8.29 -14.85
CA ALA A 46 -18.81 -7.76 -15.07
C ALA A 46 -19.78 -8.21 -13.96
N VAL A 47 -19.74 -9.50 -13.59
CA VAL A 47 -20.57 -10.07 -12.51
C VAL A 47 -20.21 -9.44 -11.15
N LEU A 48 -18.92 -9.38 -10.80
CA LEU A 48 -18.46 -8.79 -9.55
C LEU A 48 -18.79 -7.30 -9.43
N SER A 49 -18.73 -6.53 -10.52
CA SER A 49 -19.11 -5.11 -10.48
C SER A 49 -20.61 -4.97 -10.24
N HIS A 50 -21.41 -5.85 -10.85
CA HIS A 50 -22.85 -5.89 -10.63
C HIS A 50 -23.20 -6.26 -9.18
N GLU A 51 -22.57 -7.28 -8.61
CA GLU A 51 -22.77 -7.70 -7.21
C GLU A 51 -22.28 -6.66 -6.21
N PHE A 52 -21.09 -6.06 -6.43
CA PHE A 52 -20.57 -4.99 -5.60
C PHE A 52 -21.54 -3.80 -5.53
N ARG A 53 -22.19 -3.49 -6.67
CA ARG A 53 -23.21 -2.44 -6.77
C ARG A 53 -24.46 -2.77 -5.96
N ILE A 54 -24.91 -4.03 -5.96
CA ILE A 54 -26.07 -4.45 -5.15
C ILE A 54 -25.73 -4.33 -3.66
N PHE A 55 -24.64 -4.95 -3.21
CA PHE A 55 -24.31 -5.03 -1.78
C PHE A 55 -23.84 -3.71 -1.16
N ASN A 56 -23.14 -2.84 -1.91
CA ASN A 56 -22.51 -1.65 -1.32
C ASN A 56 -23.20 -0.33 -1.67
N LEU A 57 -24.10 -0.29 -2.66
CA LEU A 57 -24.79 0.94 -3.05
C LEU A 57 -26.31 0.90 -2.84
N LEU A 58 -26.91 -0.28 -2.63
CA LEU A 58 -28.36 -0.42 -2.43
C LEU A 58 -28.73 -0.90 -1.02
N GLU A 59 -27.92 -1.72 -0.36
CA GLU A 59 -28.20 -2.16 1.00
C GLU A 59 -27.55 -1.23 2.04
N THR A 60 -28.37 -0.47 2.77
CA THR A 60 -27.95 0.08 4.06
C THR A 60 -27.73 -1.08 5.04
N PRO A 61 -26.54 -1.21 5.67
CA PRO A 61 -26.29 -2.31 6.58
C PRO A 61 -27.29 -2.27 7.73
N MET A 62 -28.10 -3.33 7.86
CA MET A 62 -29.22 -3.39 8.82
C MET A 62 -28.78 -3.50 10.29
N LEU A 63 -27.48 -3.66 10.55
CA LEU A 63 -26.92 -3.73 11.90
C LEU A 63 -25.59 -2.96 11.98
N PRO A 64 -25.43 -2.01 12.91
CA PRO A 64 -24.13 -1.44 13.20
C PRO A 64 -23.27 -2.52 13.88
N LYS A 65 -22.32 -3.11 13.15
CA LYS A 65 -21.24 -3.88 13.78
C LYS A 65 -20.39 -2.88 14.58
N PRO A 66 -20.24 -3.01 15.91
CA PRO A 66 -19.26 -2.25 16.67
C PRO A 66 -17.89 -2.89 16.45
N THR A 67 -17.42 -2.96 15.21
CA THR A 67 -15.99 -3.08 14.98
C THR A 67 -15.44 -1.68 15.19
N VAL A 68 -14.54 -1.52 16.16
CA VAL A 68 -13.66 -0.35 16.22
C VAL A 68 -12.77 -0.44 14.98
N VAL A 69 -13.33 -0.09 13.83
CA VAL A 69 -12.60 0.04 12.59
C VAL A 69 -11.72 1.24 12.81
N LYS A 70 -10.44 1.01 13.11
CA LYS A 70 -9.48 2.09 12.99
C LYS A 70 -9.47 2.48 11.52
N VAL A 71 -10.13 3.57 11.18
CA VAL A 71 -10.16 4.10 9.82
C VAL A 71 -8.79 4.73 9.54
N TRP A 72 -8.23 4.50 8.35
CA TRP A 72 -7.01 5.17 7.93
C TRP A 72 -7.19 6.68 8.05
N LYS A 73 -6.28 7.35 8.77
CA LYS A 73 -6.34 8.80 9.01
C LYS A 73 -5.46 9.52 8.00
N LYS A 74 -6.07 10.45 7.27
CA LYS A 74 -5.38 11.37 6.36
C LYS A 74 -4.28 12.14 7.09
N PRO A 75 -3.14 12.44 6.42
CA PRO A 75 -2.12 13.30 7.00
C PRO A 75 -2.63 14.75 7.16
N GLY A 76 -1.91 15.53 7.97
CA GLY A 76 -2.15 16.97 8.07
C GLY A 76 -1.87 17.71 6.75
N HIS A 77 -2.39 18.93 6.61
CA HIS A 77 -2.03 19.79 5.47
C HIS A 77 -0.52 20.02 5.42
N GLY A 78 0.07 19.89 4.23
CA GLY A 78 1.51 20.01 4.02
C GLY A 78 2.33 18.75 4.36
N SER A 79 1.70 17.71 4.90
CA SER A 79 2.32 16.40 5.15
C SER A 79 1.99 15.40 4.05
N VAL A 80 2.90 14.46 3.82
CA VAL A 80 2.68 13.26 3.00
C VAL A 80 2.69 12.03 3.91
N LYS A 81 1.61 11.24 3.85
CA LYS A 81 1.53 9.96 4.55
C LYS A 81 2.08 8.86 3.66
N ILE A 82 3.04 8.10 4.16
CA ILE A 82 3.67 7.01 3.41
C ILE A 82 3.49 5.68 4.14
N ASN A 83 2.79 4.75 3.53
CA ASN A 83 2.72 3.37 4.00
C ASN A 83 3.87 2.57 3.37
N ILE A 84 4.64 1.87 4.20
CA ILE A 84 5.74 0.98 3.80
C ILE A 84 5.51 -0.43 4.32
N ASP A 85 6.01 -1.41 3.58
CA ASP A 85 6.00 -2.82 4.00
C ASP A 85 6.99 -3.65 3.16
N ALA A 86 7.45 -4.72 3.77
CA ALA A 86 8.29 -5.73 3.16
C ALA A 86 7.76 -7.15 3.43
N ALA A 87 7.76 -7.96 2.38
CA ALA A 87 7.57 -9.40 2.49
C ALA A 87 8.88 -10.14 2.19
N THR A 88 9.19 -11.14 3.00
CA THR A 88 10.39 -11.97 2.85
C THR A 88 10.02 -13.42 2.54
N SER A 89 10.89 -14.10 1.80
CA SER A 89 10.83 -15.53 1.53
C SER A 89 12.23 -16.13 1.66
N GLU A 90 12.36 -17.44 1.46
CA GLU A 90 13.65 -18.13 1.63
C GLU A 90 14.77 -17.60 0.75
N ARG A 91 14.45 -17.01 -0.41
CA ARG A 91 15.45 -16.57 -1.39
C ARG A 91 15.31 -15.11 -1.79
N LYS A 92 14.21 -14.45 -1.42
CA LYS A 92 13.88 -13.12 -1.92
C LYS A 92 13.29 -12.26 -0.82
N MET A 93 13.44 -10.95 -0.95
CA MET A 93 12.57 -10.00 -0.29
C MET A 93 11.91 -9.10 -1.33
N SER A 94 10.69 -8.66 -1.05
CA SER A 94 9.95 -7.69 -1.83
C SER A 94 9.50 -6.56 -0.93
N PHE A 95 9.36 -5.36 -1.49
CA PHE A 95 8.91 -4.20 -0.73
C PHE A 95 7.90 -3.36 -1.52
N GLY A 96 7.09 -2.60 -0.77
CA GLY A 96 6.09 -1.68 -1.30
C GLY A 96 6.06 -0.37 -0.51
N ILE A 97 5.88 0.74 -1.25
CA ILE A 97 5.80 2.10 -0.72
C ILE A 97 4.63 2.81 -1.38
N VAL A 98 3.77 3.46 -0.60
CA VAL A 98 2.59 4.19 -1.06
C VAL A 98 2.52 5.54 -0.38
N ALA A 99 2.65 6.62 -1.15
CA ALA A 99 2.55 7.98 -0.64
C ALA A 99 1.19 8.60 -0.96
N ARG A 100 0.58 9.28 0.02
CA ARG A 100 -0.71 9.96 -0.10
C ARG A 100 -0.68 11.36 0.48
N ASP A 101 -1.45 12.26 -0.12
CA ASP A 101 -1.65 13.63 0.39
C ASP A 101 -2.75 13.72 1.46
N HIS A 102 -2.96 14.94 1.96
CA HIS A 102 -3.98 15.31 2.93
C HIS A 102 -5.42 15.09 2.43
N ASP A 103 -5.64 15.03 1.13
CA ASP A 103 -6.93 14.68 0.54
C ASP A 103 -7.13 13.17 0.39
N GLY A 104 -6.07 12.39 0.60
CA GLY A 104 -6.03 10.94 0.47
C GLY A 104 -5.73 10.45 -0.95
N PHE A 105 -5.33 11.34 -1.85
CA PHE A 105 -4.90 10.96 -3.20
C PHE A 105 -3.52 10.34 -3.17
N VAL A 106 -3.32 9.33 -4.02
CA VAL A 106 -2.01 8.70 -4.19
C VAL A 106 -1.09 9.66 -4.95
N LEU A 107 -0.06 10.15 -4.26
CA LEU A 107 0.98 11.00 -4.81
C LEU A 107 2.10 10.21 -5.46
N GLY A 108 2.19 8.90 -5.21
CA GLY A 108 3.35 8.11 -5.61
C GLY A 108 3.46 6.76 -4.94
N GLY A 109 4.34 5.94 -5.49
CA GLY A 109 4.80 4.74 -4.84
C GLY A 109 6.00 4.12 -5.53
N ARG A 110 6.61 3.16 -4.84
CA ARG A 110 7.76 2.39 -5.32
C ARG A 110 7.60 0.96 -4.83
N ALA A 111 8.02 0.00 -5.64
CA ALA A 111 8.05 -1.40 -5.26
C ALA A 111 9.26 -2.06 -5.92
N GLY A 112 9.81 -3.09 -5.27
CA GLY A 112 10.98 -3.80 -5.77
C GLY A 112 11.11 -5.19 -5.19
N VAL A 113 12.03 -5.97 -5.76
CA VAL A 113 12.38 -7.32 -5.32
C VAL A 113 13.90 -7.44 -5.32
N LEU A 114 14.44 -8.04 -4.26
CA LEU A 114 15.85 -8.38 -4.14
C LEU A 114 15.97 -9.89 -3.99
N GLU A 115 16.91 -10.50 -4.71
CA GLU A 115 17.23 -11.93 -4.60
C GLU A 115 18.16 -12.20 -3.41
N LYS A 116 17.67 -11.84 -2.22
CA LYS A 116 18.38 -12.03 -0.97
C LYS A 116 17.41 -12.47 0.12
N LYS A 117 17.82 -13.47 0.91
CA LYS A 117 17.15 -13.81 2.16
C LYS A 117 17.47 -12.74 3.19
N VAL A 118 16.44 -12.09 3.70
CA VAL A 118 16.56 -11.02 4.71
C VAL A 118 15.54 -11.31 5.80
N GLN A 119 15.90 -11.07 7.06
CA GLN A 119 14.94 -11.15 8.17
C GLN A 119 13.88 -10.05 8.02
N ALA A 120 12.67 -10.28 8.52
CA ALA A 120 11.55 -9.34 8.35
C ALA A 120 11.90 -7.90 8.79
N GLU A 121 12.47 -7.72 9.99
CA GLU A 121 12.87 -6.39 10.49
C GLU A 121 13.90 -5.69 9.58
N TRP A 122 14.86 -6.44 9.04
CA TRP A 122 15.85 -5.90 8.09
C TRP A 122 15.23 -5.53 6.74
N ALA A 123 14.22 -6.28 6.29
CA ALA A 123 13.50 -5.98 5.05
C ALA A 123 12.63 -4.73 5.21
N GLU A 124 12.00 -4.55 6.37
CA GLU A 124 11.27 -3.33 6.76
C GLU A 124 12.21 -2.12 6.82
N LEU A 125 13.38 -2.26 7.46
CA LEU A 125 14.40 -1.22 7.49
C LEU A 125 14.89 -0.84 6.09
N TYR A 126 15.11 -1.83 5.21
CA TYR A 126 15.47 -1.58 3.82
C TYR A 126 14.36 -0.82 3.09
N THR A 127 13.11 -1.19 3.33
CA THR A 127 11.95 -0.49 2.73
C THR A 127 11.85 0.95 3.21
N LEU A 128 12.13 1.20 4.50
CA LEU A 128 12.24 2.55 5.05
C LEU A 128 13.33 3.34 4.33
N GLU A 129 14.51 2.75 4.11
CA GLU A 129 15.60 3.40 3.37
C GLU A 129 15.19 3.77 1.93
N GLU A 130 14.53 2.86 1.22
CA GLU A 130 14.00 3.13 -0.13
C GLU A 130 12.88 4.17 -0.12
N CYS A 131 12.08 4.22 0.94
CA CYS A 131 11.08 5.26 1.17
C CYS A 131 11.73 6.64 1.34
N MET A 132 12.80 6.74 2.13
CA MET A 132 13.52 8.01 2.30
C MET A 132 14.13 8.50 1.00
N LYS A 133 14.76 7.60 0.22
CA LYS A 133 15.26 7.92 -1.13
C LYS A 133 14.13 8.40 -2.03
N PHE A 134 13.01 7.69 -2.04
CA PHE A 134 11.84 8.06 -2.84
C PHE A 134 11.31 9.45 -2.46
N ALA A 135 11.11 9.72 -1.17
CA ALA A 135 10.65 11.01 -0.68
C ALA A 135 11.62 12.16 -1.02
N GLN A 136 12.93 11.91 -0.96
CA GLN A 136 13.95 12.87 -1.36
C GLN A 136 13.83 13.25 -2.84
N THR A 137 13.61 12.27 -3.74
CA THR A 137 13.37 12.58 -5.16
C THR A 137 12.14 13.44 -5.40
N LYS A 138 11.17 13.41 -4.48
CA LYS A 138 9.89 14.12 -4.58
C LYS A 138 9.87 15.48 -3.89
N ARG A 139 10.89 15.84 -3.12
CA ARG A 139 10.95 17.16 -2.45
C ARG A 139 9.79 17.37 -1.44
N TRP A 140 9.32 16.31 -0.76
CA TRP A 140 8.17 16.38 0.20
C TRP A 140 8.54 16.81 1.64
N PRO A 141 8.18 18.03 2.07
CA PRO A 141 8.78 18.70 3.24
C PRO A 141 8.56 17.98 4.58
N LYS A 142 7.46 17.23 4.70
CA LYS A 142 7.05 16.57 5.94
C LYS A 142 6.47 15.19 5.65
N LEU A 143 6.95 14.19 6.39
CA LEU A 143 6.62 12.78 6.19
C LEU A 143 5.97 12.18 7.43
N GLU A 144 4.85 11.48 7.20
CA GLU A 144 4.20 10.61 8.19
C GLU A 144 4.29 9.17 7.69
N ILE A 145 5.30 8.43 8.15
CA ILE A 145 5.57 7.07 7.70
C ILE A 145 4.86 6.06 8.61
N GLU A 146 4.21 5.07 7.99
CA GLU A 146 3.48 3.99 8.65
C GLU A 146 4.03 2.63 8.19
N THR A 147 4.42 1.77 9.13
CA THR A 147 4.89 0.38 8.94
C THR A 147 4.12 -0.54 9.90
N ASP A 148 4.01 -1.82 9.56
CA ASP A 148 3.49 -2.86 10.45
C ASP A 148 4.58 -3.52 11.33
N CYS A 149 5.80 -3.00 11.28
CA CYS A 149 6.92 -3.49 12.05
C CYS A 149 7.03 -2.77 13.40
N VAL A 150 6.36 -3.29 14.42
CA VAL A 150 6.40 -2.73 15.80
C VAL A 150 7.84 -2.62 16.32
N SER A 151 8.69 -3.60 16.06
CA SER A 151 10.06 -3.59 16.54
C SER A 151 10.87 -2.45 15.92
N LEU A 152 10.72 -2.20 14.62
CA LEU A 152 11.34 -1.08 13.92
C LEU A 152 10.85 0.26 14.47
N VAL A 153 9.53 0.43 14.65
CA VAL A 153 8.94 1.66 15.22
C VAL A 153 9.50 1.93 16.62
N ASN A 154 9.60 0.90 17.46
CA ASN A 154 10.14 1.03 18.81
C ASN A 154 11.62 1.41 18.82
N ARG A 155 12.43 0.90 17.88
CA ARG A 155 13.84 1.29 17.75
C ARG A 155 13.99 2.73 17.29
N ILE A 156 13.17 3.18 16.33
CA ILE A 156 13.21 4.55 15.80
C ILE A 156 12.77 5.56 16.86
N ASN A 157 11.68 5.26 17.58
CA ASN A 157 11.09 6.17 18.58
C ASN A 157 11.67 5.97 19.99
N GLY A 158 12.59 5.00 20.15
CA GLY A 158 13.21 4.67 21.42
C GLY A 158 14.08 5.81 21.94
N LYS A 159 14.06 6.03 23.26
CA LYS A 159 14.91 7.05 23.92
C LYS A 159 16.33 6.56 24.19
N SER A 160 16.54 5.25 24.25
CA SER A 160 17.84 4.63 24.50
C SER A 160 18.65 4.51 23.22
N VAL A 161 19.96 4.72 23.31
CA VAL A 161 20.88 4.49 22.19
C VAL A 161 20.90 2.99 21.85
N ASP A 162 20.59 2.67 20.59
CA ASP A 162 20.65 1.31 20.05
C ASP A 162 22.02 1.07 19.39
N PHE A 163 22.86 0.26 20.04
CA PHE A 163 24.21 -0.11 19.56
C PHE A 163 24.22 -1.28 18.57
N SER A 164 23.05 -1.83 18.21
CA SER A 164 22.97 -2.88 17.20
C SER A 164 23.23 -2.35 15.79
N THR A 165 23.52 -3.26 14.86
CA THR A 165 23.70 -2.91 13.44
C THR A 165 22.46 -2.23 12.85
N ILE A 166 21.26 -2.62 13.31
CA ILE A 166 20.00 -1.97 12.92
C ILE A 166 19.95 -0.55 13.46
N GLY A 167 20.27 -0.35 14.74
CA GLY A 167 20.32 0.97 15.37
C GLY A 167 21.28 1.92 14.66
N PHE A 168 22.48 1.45 14.32
CA PHE A 168 23.44 2.24 13.54
C PHE A 168 22.87 2.63 12.17
N ARG A 169 22.25 1.68 11.46
CA ARG A 169 21.70 1.96 10.12
C ARG A 169 20.51 2.91 10.17
N ILE A 170 19.64 2.81 11.17
CA ILE A 170 18.56 3.77 11.43
C ILE A 170 19.15 5.17 11.59
N LYS A 171 20.20 5.32 12.42
CA LYS A 171 20.85 6.60 12.64
C LYS A 171 21.43 7.20 11.35
N GLU A 172 22.05 6.39 10.50
CA GLU A 172 22.52 6.85 9.19
C GLU A 172 21.37 7.35 8.30
N ILE A 173 20.25 6.61 8.24
CA ILE A 173 19.08 6.99 7.43
C ILE A 173 18.56 8.36 7.86
N PHE A 174 18.40 8.60 9.17
CA PHE A 174 17.86 9.87 9.67
C PHE A 174 18.86 11.02 9.68
N ASN A 175 20.17 10.76 9.84
CA ASN A 175 21.20 11.79 9.74
C ASN A 175 21.29 12.41 8.34
N LEU A 176 20.89 11.68 7.30
CA LEU A 176 20.91 12.14 5.91
C LEU A 176 19.70 13.03 5.55
N VAL A 177 18.80 13.28 6.51
CA VAL A 177 17.46 13.81 6.26
C VAL A 177 17.25 15.05 7.14
N GLN A 178 17.19 16.24 6.52
CA GLN A 178 16.81 17.52 7.17
C GLN A 178 15.29 17.70 7.43
N TRP A 179 14.47 16.66 7.27
CA TRP A 179 13.03 16.77 7.09
C TRP A 179 12.31 16.32 8.36
N ASP A 180 11.17 16.96 8.65
CA ASP A 180 10.29 16.52 9.73
C ASP A 180 9.66 15.17 9.35
N CYS A 181 10.06 14.12 10.04
CA CYS A 181 9.66 12.74 9.76
C CYS A 181 9.18 12.06 11.03
N ILE A 182 7.94 11.59 11.01
CA ILE A 182 7.35 10.80 12.09
C ILE A 182 7.14 9.38 11.57
N VAL A 183 7.62 8.38 12.31
CA VAL A 183 7.39 6.96 12.01
C VAL A 183 6.47 6.36 13.06
N SER A 184 5.41 5.69 12.62
CA SER A 184 4.39 5.13 13.49
C SER A 184 3.96 3.73 13.05
N PHE A 185 3.47 2.96 14.01
CA PHE A 185 2.92 1.64 13.75
C PHE A 185 1.49 1.76 13.22
N PHE A 186 1.20 1.03 12.13
CA PHE A 186 -0.14 0.87 11.61
C PHE A 186 -0.57 -0.59 11.80
N GLY A 187 -1.49 -0.82 12.73
CA GLY A 187 -1.95 -2.17 13.09
C GLY A 187 -2.89 -2.80 12.06
N PRO A 188 -3.66 -3.83 12.42
CA PRO A 188 -4.68 -4.39 11.54
C PRO A 188 -5.85 -3.41 11.33
N HIS A 189 -5.68 -2.45 10.43
CA HIS A 189 -6.76 -1.63 9.91
C HIS A 189 -7.45 -2.34 8.75
N VAL A 190 -8.78 -2.45 8.77
CA VAL A 190 -9.50 -2.69 7.52
C VAL A 190 -9.22 -1.50 6.61
N VAL A 191 -8.26 -1.64 5.69
CA VAL A 191 -7.99 -0.61 4.69
C VAL A 191 -9.18 -0.63 3.74
N VAL A 192 -10.19 0.18 4.04
CA VAL A 192 -11.21 0.56 3.08
C VAL A 192 -10.51 1.49 2.09
N ILE A 193 -9.91 0.89 1.06
CA ILE A 193 -9.22 1.65 0.03
C ILE A 193 -10.29 2.41 -0.77
N ARG A 194 -10.57 3.67 -0.41
CA ARG A 194 -11.12 4.63 -1.39
C ARG A 194 -9.97 5.03 -2.30
N LEU A 195 -9.74 4.25 -3.35
CA LEU A 195 -8.85 4.62 -4.44
C LEU A 195 -9.33 5.91 -5.07
N ARG A 196 -8.60 7.01 -4.84
CA ARG A 196 -8.69 8.20 -5.68
C ARG A 196 -7.37 8.32 -6.42
N MET A 197 -7.37 7.92 -7.70
CA MET A 197 -6.17 7.89 -8.55
C MET A 197 -6.09 9.16 -9.41
N ALA A 198 -4.95 9.87 -9.36
CA ALA A 198 -4.58 10.85 -10.35
C ALA A 198 -3.84 10.13 -11.49
N PHE A 199 -4.27 10.33 -12.75
CA PHE A 199 -3.68 9.71 -13.93
C PHE A 199 -2.73 10.68 -14.63
N VAL A 200 -1.42 10.38 -14.56
CA VAL A 200 -0.42 10.93 -15.50
C VAL A 200 0.61 9.83 -15.80
N ASN A 201 0.62 9.34 -17.04
CA ASN A 201 1.54 8.33 -17.64
C ASN A 201 1.41 6.86 -17.15
N GLY A 202 1.31 5.93 -18.11
CA GLY A 202 0.99 4.50 -17.90
C GLY A 202 1.90 3.68 -16.96
N LEU A 203 3.09 4.18 -16.63
CA LEU A 203 3.97 3.59 -15.61
C LEU A 203 3.36 3.67 -14.19
N TRP A 204 2.53 4.68 -13.93
CA TRP A 204 1.84 4.88 -12.65
C TRP A 204 0.74 3.85 -12.41
N LEU A 205 0.04 3.45 -13.46
CA LEU A 205 -1.04 2.46 -13.36
C LEU A 205 -0.49 1.11 -12.88
N ILE A 206 0.69 0.69 -13.37
CA ILE A 206 1.34 -0.56 -12.96
C ILE A 206 1.80 -0.50 -11.49
N ILE A 207 2.31 0.65 -11.03
CA ILE A 207 2.73 0.84 -9.64
C ILE A 207 1.51 0.84 -8.71
N VAL A 208 0.43 1.54 -9.07
CA VAL A 208 -0.80 1.55 -8.27
C VAL A 208 -1.46 0.18 -8.25
N ILE A 209 -1.47 -0.54 -9.37
CA ILE A 209 -1.90 -1.93 -9.41
C ILE A 209 -1.02 -2.76 -8.45
N ARG A 210 0.31 -2.70 -8.52
CA ARG A 210 1.22 -3.43 -7.58
C ARG A 210 1.02 -3.08 -6.10
N ILE A 211 0.62 -1.84 -5.81
CA ILE A 211 0.29 -1.37 -4.46
C ILE A 211 -1.07 -1.89 -4.00
N LEU A 212 -2.07 -1.92 -4.88
CA LEU A 212 -3.38 -2.49 -4.58
C LEU A 212 -3.32 -4.00 -4.38
N ILE A 213 -2.50 -4.66 -5.19
CA ILE A 213 -2.10 -6.07 -5.11
C ILE A 213 -1.45 -6.38 -3.75
N TRP A 214 -0.64 -5.46 -3.25
CA TRP A 214 0.01 -5.57 -1.97
C TRP A 214 -0.98 -5.44 -0.80
N ILE A 215 -1.90 -4.47 -0.86
CA ILE A 215 -2.94 -4.26 0.18
C ILE A 215 -3.93 -5.43 0.25
N THR A 216 -4.17 -6.16 -0.83
CA THR A 216 -5.08 -7.32 -0.80
C THR A 216 -4.42 -8.63 -0.40
N ARG A 217 -3.11 -8.78 -0.59
CA ARG A 217 -2.31 -9.88 -0.01
C ARG A 217 -2.39 -9.88 1.53
N TRP A 218 -2.54 -8.70 2.11
CA TRP A 218 -2.77 -8.49 3.54
C TRP A 218 -4.14 -9.01 4.02
N LYS A 219 -5.20 -8.92 3.20
CA LYS A 219 -6.51 -9.55 3.52
C LYS A 219 -6.46 -11.08 3.46
N SER A 220 -5.67 -11.67 2.56
CA SER A 220 -5.58 -13.14 2.46
C SER A 220 -4.80 -13.79 3.61
N MET A 221 -3.86 -13.08 4.23
CA MET A 221 -3.06 -13.61 5.35
C MET A 221 -3.80 -13.59 6.70
N ILE A 222 -4.91 -12.86 6.81
CA ILE A 222 -5.74 -12.78 8.03
C ILE A 222 -6.86 -13.84 8.01
N LEU A 223 -7.09 -14.50 6.87
CA LEU A 223 -8.14 -15.51 6.67
C LEU A 223 -7.60 -16.93 6.41
N SER A 224 -6.34 -17.19 6.75
CA SER A 224 -5.70 -18.51 6.78
C SER A 224 -5.05 -18.74 8.14
#